data_AF-A0A328WQI3-F1
#
_entry.id   AF-A0A328WQI3-F1
#
_cell.length_a   1.000
_cell.length_b   1.000
_cell.length_c   1.000
_cell.angle_alpha   90.00
_cell.angle_beta   90.00
_cell.angle_gamma   90.00
#
_symmetry.space_group_name_H-M   'P 1'
#
loop_
_entity.id
_entity.type
_entity.pdbx_description
1 polymer ?
#
loop_
_entity_poly.entity_id
_entity_poly.type
_entity_poly.pdbx_seq_one_letter_code
_entity_poly.pdbx_strand_id
1 'polypeptide(L)'
;MDSGFEETCQFEEYQIYSNNGTYEHIEFDNPSGTSCIQVESTIANWSINNNNLTITYGLGSVTAEIVELNSTTLKYKISNQDVNDDDIADIVIYTMSRRN
;
A
#
# COMPACT_ATOMS: atom_id res chain seq x y z
N MET A 1 13.45 -13.15 -16.44
CA MET A 1 13.85 -12.43 -15.22
C MET A 1 13.13 -13.11 -14.09
N ASP A 2 13.86 -13.50 -13.06
CA ASP A 2 13.35 -14.27 -11.93
C ASP A 2 12.62 -13.32 -10.99
N SER A 3 11.28 -13.29 -11.05
CA SER A 3 10.42 -12.41 -10.25
C SER A 3 10.41 -12.75 -8.75
N GLY A 4 11.12 -13.81 -8.33
CA GLY A 4 11.13 -14.28 -6.96
C GLY A 4 11.96 -13.44 -5.98
N PHE A 5 12.85 -12.55 -6.45
CA PHE A 5 13.68 -11.73 -5.56
C PHE A 5 13.00 -10.41 -5.17
N GLU A 6 12.21 -9.82 -6.07
CA GLU A 6 11.54 -8.52 -5.88
C GLU A 6 10.48 -8.61 -4.76
N GLU A 7 9.75 -9.71 -4.65
CA GLU A 7 8.73 -9.89 -3.60
C GLU A 7 9.30 -10.12 -2.20
N THR A 8 10.61 -10.42 -2.08
CA THR A 8 11.21 -10.72 -0.77
C THR A 8 11.31 -9.51 0.14
N CYS A 9 11.07 -8.29 -0.34
CA CYS A 9 11.23 -7.08 0.46
C CYS A 9 9.92 -6.40 0.87
N GLN A 10 8.78 -6.91 0.40
CA GLN A 10 7.48 -6.31 0.70
C GLN A 10 7.15 -6.26 2.20
N PHE A 11 7.76 -7.15 3.03
CA PHE A 11 7.57 -7.09 4.48
C PHE A 11 8.29 -5.90 5.14
N GLU A 12 9.30 -5.32 4.49
CA GLU A 12 10.01 -4.13 4.97
C GLU A 12 9.29 -2.84 4.60
N GLU A 13 8.48 -2.86 3.54
CA GLU A 13 7.70 -1.72 3.06
C GLU A 13 6.76 -1.15 4.12
N TYR A 14 6.54 0.16 4.03
CA TYR A 14 5.62 0.85 4.91
C TYR A 14 5.03 2.09 4.28
N GLN A 15 3.93 2.53 4.86
CA GLN A 15 3.20 3.71 4.43
C GLN A 15 3.11 4.70 5.58
N ILE A 16 3.20 5.98 5.26
CA ILE A 16 3.09 7.10 6.19
C ILE A 16 1.89 7.94 5.78
N TYR A 17 0.93 8.10 6.70
CA TYR A 17 -0.22 8.98 6.55
C TYR A 17 -0.03 10.19 7.47
N SER A 18 0.34 11.33 6.90
CA SER A 18 0.60 12.56 7.65
C SER A 18 -0.65 13.42 7.83
N ASN A 19 -0.76 14.10 8.98
CA ASN A 19 -1.93 14.94 9.33
C ASN A 19 -2.19 16.11 8.36
N ASN A 20 -1.20 16.48 7.55
CA ASN A 20 -1.33 17.49 6.51
C ASN A 20 -1.98 16.96 5.22
N GLY A 21 -2.38 15.68 5.19
CA GLY A 21 -2.95 15.03 4.02
C GLY A 21 -1.92 14.43 3.06
N THR A 22 -0.63 14.42 3.41
CA THR A 22 0.42 13.76 2.61
C THR A 22 0.49 12.27 2.91
N TYR A 23 0.56 11.47 1.86
CA TYR A 23 0.82 10.04 1.87
C TYR A 23 2.20 9.77 1.31
N GLU A 24 2.90 8.82 1.90
CA GLU A 24 4.16 8.31 1.39
C GLU A 24 4.17 6.78 1.50
N HIS A 25 4.51 6.09 0.42
CA HIS A 25 4.81 4.66 0.41
C HIS A 25 6.30 4.50 0.18
N ILE A 26 6.97 3.86 1.13
CA ILE A 26 8.37 3.49 1.02
C ILE A 26 8.47 2.06 0.50
N GLU A 27 8.97 1.91 -0.73
CA GLU A 27 9.19 0.63 -1.38
C GLU A 27 10.61 0.13 -1.10
N PHE A 28 10.75 -1.18 -0.95
CA PHE A 28 12.03 -1.85 -0.77
C PHE A 28 12.16 -2.94 -1.81
N ASP A 29 13.36 -3.10 -2.37
CA ASP A 29 13.67 -4.12 -3.37
C ASP A 29 15.02 -4.79 -3.05
N ASN A 30 15.26 -5.96 -3.62
CA ASN A 30 16.50 -6.72 -3.48
C ASN A 30 17.10 -7.06 -4.86
N PRO A 31 17.54 -6.04 -5.63
CA PRO A 31 18.01 -6.25 -7.00
C PRO A 31 19.28 -7.10 -7.09
N SER A 32 20.05 -7.20 -6.01
CA SER A 32 21.30 -7.99 -5.94
C SER A 32 21.14 -9.34 -5.23
N GLY A 33 19.95 -9.67 -4.72
CA GLY A 33 19.69 -10.91 -3.97
C GLY A 33 20.34 -10.96 -2.57
N THR A 34 20.95 -9.87 -2.09
CA THR A 34 21.72 -9.84 -0.83
C THR A 34 21.04 -9.10 0.32
N SER A 35 20.20 -8.10 0.05
CA SER A 35 19.57 -7.27 1.08
C SER A 35 18.46 -6.40 0.49
N CYS A 36 17.41 -6.16 1.28
CA CYS A 36 16.41 -5.15 0.97
C CYS A 36 17.01 -3.76 1.09
N ILE A 37 16.89 -2.97 0.02
CA ILE A 37 17.27 -1.56 -0.02
C ILE A 37 16.03 -0.74 -0.32
N GLN A 38 15.89 0.41 0.32
CA GLN A 38 14.86 1.36 -0.05
C GLN A 38 15.10 1.81 -1.50
N VAL A 39 14.07 1.70 -2.33
CA VAL A 39 14.08 2.18 -3.71
C VAL A 39 13.24 3.46 -3.81
N GLU A 40 12.52 3.65 -4.91
CA GLU A 40 11.69 4.83 -5.10
C GLU A 40 10.54 4.85 -4.06
N SER A 41 10.12 6.05 -3.68
CA SER A 41 9.02 6.24 -2.74
C SER A 41 7.90 6.99 -3.43
N THR A 42 6.68 6.48 -3.32
CA THR A 42 5.51 7.12 -3.90
C THR A 42 4.98 8.18 -2.95
N ILE A 43 5.03 9.45 -3.37
CA ILE A 43 4.41 10.57 -2.64
C ILE A 43 3.05 10.88 -3.26
N ALA A 44 2.02 10.94 -2.43
CA ALA A 44 0.64 11.20 -2.84
C ALA A 44 -0.09 12.06 -1.81
N ASN A 45 -1.35 12.36 -2.09
CA ASN A 45 -2.27 12.91 -1.09
C ASN A 45 -3.22 11.83 -0.61
N TRP A 46 -3.69 11.91 0.63
CA TRP A 46 -4.76 11.05 1.12
C TRP A 46 -5.88 11.85 1.77
N SER A 47 -7.07 11.24 1.79
CA SER A 47 -8.21 11.74 2.54
C SER A 47 -9.07 10.58 3.02
N ILE A 48 -9.80 10.80 4.10
CA ILE A 48 -10.85 9.90 4.57
C ILE A 48 -12.18 10.65 4.50
N ASN A 49 -13.16 10.05 3.82
CA ASN A 49 -14.53 10.53 3.82
C ASN A 49 -15.46 9.36 4.16
N ASN A 50 -16.20 9.50 5.26
CA ASN A 50 -16.93 8.41 5.90
C ASN A 50 -15.98 7.23 6.20
N ASN A 51 -16.19 6.09 5.54
CA ASN A 51 -15.36 4.90 5.66
C ASN A 51 -14.52 4.64 4.40
N ASN A 52 -14.27 5.65 3.57
CA ASN A 52 -13.45 5.48 2.37
C ASN A 52 -12.12 6.22 2.53
N LEU A 53 -11.01 5.48 2.50
CA LEU A 53 -9.66 6.00 2.33
C LEU A 53 -9.43 6.23 0.84
N THR A 54 -9.11 7.44 0.44
CA THR A 54 -8.73 7.75 -0.94
C THR A 54 -7.29 8.24 -0.99
N ILE A 55 -6.47 7.60 -1.81
CA ILE A 55 -5.09 7.99 -2.11
C ILE A 55 -5.07 8.55 -3.54
N THR A 56 -4.62 9.78 -3.70
CA THR A 56 -4.60 10.51 -4.98
C THR A 56 -3.15 10.77 -5.39
N TYR A 57 -2.75 10.19 -6.52
CA TYR A 57 -1.39 10.22 -7.06
C TYR A 57 -1.42 10.71 -8.52
N GLY A 58 -0.66 11.74 -8.85
CA GLY A 58 -0.62 12.32 -10.19
C GLY A 58 -2.03 12.66 -10.73
N LEU A 59 -2.47 11.95 -11.78
CA LEU A 59 -3.77 12.12 -12.42
C LEU A 59 -4.82 11.06 -12.00
N GLY A 60 -4.46 10.14 -11.09
CA GLY A 60 -5.30 9.03 -10.67
C GLY A 60 -5.58 9.03 -9.16
N SER A 61 -6.45 8.12 -8.75
CA SER A 61 -6.70 7.84 -7.34
C SER A 61 -7.17 6.41 -7.13
N VAL A 62 -6.81 5.85 -5.98
CA VAL A 62 -7.37 4.59 -5.47
C VAL A 62 -8.25 4.89 -4.27
N THR A 63 -9.44 4.30 -4.24
CA THR A 63 -10.34 4.36 -3.09
C THR A 63 -10.49 2.97 -2.48
N ALA A 64 -10.30 2.90 -1.17
CA ALA A 64 -10.41 1.69 -0.37
C ALA A 64 -11.46 1.89 0.74
N GLU A 65 -12.23 0.84 1.03
CA GLU A 65 -13.17 0.84 2.15
C GLU A 65 -12.43 0.48 3.44
N ILE A 66 -12.46 1.35 4.43
CA ILE A 66 -11.94 1.13 5.77
C ILE A 66 -12.85 0.13 6.48
N VAL A 67 -12.28 -1.03 6.83
CA VAL A 67 -12.92 -2.10 7.59
C VAL A 67 -12.66 -1.91 9.09
N GLU A 68 -11.46 -1.46 9.46
CA GLU A 68 -11.07 -1.19 10.84
C GLU A 68 -10.08 -0.03 10.87
N LEU A 69 -10.29 0.93 11.76
CA LEU A 69 -9.32 1.99 12.04
C LEU A 69 -9.32 2.29 13.54
N ASN A 70 -8.17 2.05 14.18
CA ASN A 70 -7.95 2.35 15.58
C ASN A 70 -6.52 2.91 15.77
N SER A 71 -6.08 3.08 17.03
CA SER A 71 -4.79 3.68 17.35
C SER A 71 -3.57 2.88 16.87
N THR A 72 -3.74 1.58 16.60
CA THR A 72 -2.67 0.64 16.22
C THR A 72 -2.89 -0.02 14.86
N THR A 73 -4.10 0.00 14.32
CA THR A 73 -4.47 -0.80 13.16
C THR A 73 -5.25 0.02 12.15
N LEU A 74 -4.84 -0.08 10.89
CA LEU A 74 -5.61 0.31 9.72
C LEU A 74 -5.86 -0.94 8.89
N LYS A 75 -7.13 -1.30 8.70
CA LYS A 75 -7.56 -2.39 7.83
C LYS A 75 -8.48 -1.83 6.77
N TYR A 76 -8.16 -2.06 5.50
CA TYR A 76 -8.97 -1.60 4.38
C TYR A 76 -9.12 -2.67 3.31
N LYS A 77 -10.17 -2.52 2.51
CA LYS A 77 -10.55 -3.42 1.44
C LYS A 77 -10.49 -2.66 0.12
N ILE A 78 -9.81 -3.23 -0.87
CA ILE A 78 -9.86 -2.80 -2.27
C ILE A 78 -10.66 -3.85 -3.04
N SER A 79 -11.60 -3.40 -3.87
CA SER A 79 -12.37 -4.25 -4.77
C SER A 79 -11.95 -3.95 -6.21
N ASN A 80 -12.10 -4.92 -7.11
CA ASN A 80 -11.74 -4.79 -8.53
C ASN A 80 -10.22 -4.67 -8.76
N GLN A 81 -9.44 -5.43 -8.00
CA GLN A 81 -8.05 -5.74 -8.38
C GLN A 81 -8.07 -7.12 -9.01
N ASP A 82 -7.32 -7.36 -10.07
CA ASP A 82 -7.02 -8.71 -10.53
C ASP A 82 -5.59 -9.00 -10.06
N VAL A 83 -5.46 -9.75 -8.95
CA VAL A 83 -4.15 -9.97 -8.33
C VAL A 83 -3.53 -11.31 -8.70
N ASN A 84 -4.28 -12.17 -9.40
CA ASN A 84 -3.83 -13.50 -9.81
C ASN A 84 -3.75 -13.65 -11.35
N ASP A 85 -4.06 -12.59 -12.10
CA ASP A 85 -4.03 -12.50 -13.57
C ASP A 85 -5.00 -13.49 -14.23
N ASP A 86 -6.19 -13.69 -13.63
CA ASP A 86 -7.25 -14.56 -14.14
C ASP A 86 -8.41 -13.81 -14.85
N ASP A 87 -8.26 -12.50 -15.06
CA ASP A 87 -9.25 -11.56 -15.58
C ASP A 87 -10.52 -11.43 -14.69
N ILE A 88 -10.47 -11.89 -13.44
CA ILE A 88 -11.57 -11.79 -12.46
C ILE A 88 -11.21 -10.77 -11.38
N ALA A 89 -12.18 -9.92 -11.05
CA ALA A 89 -12.05 -8.96 -9.96
C ALA A 89 -12.00 -9.68 -8.60
N ASP A 90 -10.87 -9.57 -7.92
CA ASP A 90 -10.65 -9.95 -6.53
C ASP A 90 -11.06 -8.86 -5.53
N ILE A 91 -11.26 -9.33 -4.30
CA ILE A 91 -11.37 -8.50 -3.11
C ILE A 91 -10.13 -8.75 -2.26
N VAL A 92 -9.31 -7.72 -2.09
CA VAL A 92 -8.09 -7.79 -1.29
C VAL A 92 -8.26 -6.98 -0.02
N ILE A 93 -7.86 -7.57 1.11
CA ILE A 93 -7.92 -6.94 2.43
C ILE A 93 -6.49 -6.74 2.94
N TYR A 94 -6.13 -5.47 3.13
CA TYR A 94 -4.85 -5.08 3.71
C TYR A 94 -5.03 -4.81 5.19
N THR A 95 -4.10 -5.30 6.01
CA THR A 95 -4.04 -5.01 7.45
C THR A 95 -2.68 -4.44 7.78
N MET A 96 -2.65 -3.18 8.21
CA MET A 96 -1.45 -2.46 8.58
C MET A 96 -1.43 -2.25 10.09
N SER A 97 -0.25 -2.49 10.68
CA SER A 97 0.01 -2.16 12.08
C SER A 97 0.85 -0.89 12.15
N ARG A 98 0.50 0.00 13.08
CA ARG A 98 1.26 1.22 13.35
C ARG A 98 2.68 0.85 13.77
N ARG A 99 3.68 1.42 13.09
CA ARG A 99 5.09 1.36 13.53
C ARG A 99 5.31 2.40 14.64
N ASN A 100 6.05 2.01 15.67
CA ASN A 100 6.44 2.87 16.80
C ASN A 100 7.75 3.60 16.51
#